data_AF-J5PU50-F1
#
_entry.id   AF-J5PU50-F1
#
_cell.length_a   1.000
_cell.length_b   1.000
_cell.length_c   1.000
_cell.angle_alpha   90.00
_cell.angle_beta   90.00
_cell.angle_gamma   90.00
#
_symmetry.space_group_name_H-M   'P 1'
#
loop_
_entity.id
_entity.type
_entity.pdbx_description
1 polymer ?
#
loop_
_entity_poly.entity_id
_entity_poly.type
_entity_poly.pdbx_seq_one_letter_code
_entity_poly.pdbx_strand_id
1 'polypeptide(L)'
;MSRSARQKLDDDNSHRIEKTQRRILPECLQFNRERSMPIASIFGTRGFFVFSSEQSYDKFKETNFKFNVLDADGVGVPLFHIVRNYNVLGHFTGSSPDFQIYKYVLQKLQDPPLYSECQVISKDKLFRLCKIPYCEIYSHLSFFETKYDFFYPSRTQPFKRYQVVKQNNFRDLDAYLNGMQKHWHVKFYSDHYRLTYLHEEGHGSSSEKQIDRPDFVIGHYTKKFSNILPRSISKCSSVIIGEQSPPDYLGITSVPELTEAFACQGALIHYLEHIEDKRKRRR
;
A
#
# COMPACT_ATOMS: atom_id res chain seq x y z
N MET A 1 -34.49 18.30 33.07
CA MET A 1 -34.29 18.31 31.60
C MET A 1 -32.89 18.84 31.31
N SER A 2 -31.89 17.96 31.19
CA SER A 2 -30.53 18.34 30.81
C SER A 2 -30.19 17.73 29.45
N ARG A 3 -29.74 18.59 28.53
CA ARG A 3 -29.14 18.21 27.25
C ARG A 3 -27.80 17.55 27.57
N SER A 4 -27.72 16.22 27.48
CA SER A 4 -26.46 15.51 27.59
C SER A 4 -25.72 15.58 26.25
N ALA A 5 -24.51 16.11 26.34
CA ALA A 5 -23.54 16.33 25.29
C ALA A 5 -23.44 15.16 24.30
N ARG A 6 -23.72 15.46 23.02
CA ARG A 6 -23.06 14.76 21.91
C ARG A 6 -21.57 15.03 22.06
N GLN A 7 -20.87 14.07 22.64
CA GLN A 7 -19.40 14.02 22.62
C GLN A 7 -18.99 14.10 21.14
N LYS A 8 -18.41 15.25 20.76
CA LYS A 8 -17.61 15.35 19.54
C LYS A 8 -16.52 14.29 19.68
N LEU A 9 -16.66 13.21 18.92
CA LEU A 9 -15.56 12.27 18.69
C LEU A 9 -14.43 13.08 18.07
N ASP A 10 -13.36 13.23 18.84
CA ASP A 10 -12.16 13.95 18.46
C ASP A 10 -11.59 13.35 17.16
N ASP A 11 -11.37 14.19 16.15
CA ASP A 11 -10.88 13.78 14.82
C ASP A 11 -9.49 13.13 14.88
N ASP A 12 -8.78 13.25 16.01
CA ASP A 12 -7.46 12.64 16.26
C ASP A 12 -7.51 11.12 16.44
N ASN A 13 -8.67 10.53 16.77
CA ASN A 13 -8.84 9.07 16.83
C ASN A 13 -9.21 8.44 15.48
N SER A 14 -9.35 9.22 14.40
CA SER A 14 -9.92 8.74 13.14
C SER A 14 -9.03 7.76 12.34
N HIS A 15 -7.74 7.67 12.64
CA HIS A 15 -6.74 6.88 11.92
C HIS A 15 -6.05 5.79 12.78
N ARG A 16 -6.57 5.53 13.98
CA ARG A 16 -6.02 4.48 14.84
C ARG A 16 -6.38 3.10 14.33
N ILE A 17 -5.37 2.26 14.24
CA ILE A 17 -5.51 0.84 13.93
C ILE A 17 -5.79 0.12 15.24
N GLU A 18 -6.73 -0.82 15.24
CA GLU A 18 -7.06 -1.56 16.46
C GLU A 18 -5.87 -2.48 16.83
N LYS A 19 -5.11 -2.10 17.85
CA LYS A 19 -4.04 -2.92 18.42
C LYS A 19 -4.66 -3.95 19.34
N THR A 20 -4.52 -5.22 19.02
CA THR A 20 -5.16 -6.29 19.79
C THR A 20 -4.34 -7.57 19.77
N GLN A 21 -4.34 -8.28 20.90
CA GLN A 21 -3.78 -9.63 21.05
C GLN A 21 -4.90 -10.68 21.17
N ARG A 22 -6.12 -10.35 20.71
CA ARG A 22 -7.25 -11.29 20.76
C ARG A 22 -6.92 -12.53 19.93
N ARG A 23 -6.98 -13.70 20.58
CA ARG A 23 -6.76 -15.03 19.95
C ARG A 23 -7.74 -15.37 18.83
N ILE A 24 -8.80 -14.58 18.68
CA ILE A 24 -9.84 -14.75 17.65
C ILE A 24 -9.33 -14.28 16.27
N LEU A 25 -8.29 -13.45 16.23
CA LEU A 25 -7.70 -12.98 14.97
C LEU A 25 -6.51 -13.85 14.55
N PRO A 26 -6.30 -14.05 13.24
CA PRO A 26 -5.07 -14.62 12.71
C PRO A 26 -3.84 -13.95 13.32
N GLU A 27 -2.79 -14.72 13.61
CA GLU A 27 -1.55 -14.22 14.23
C GLU A 27 -0.95 -13.04 13.45
N CYS A 28 -1.00 -13.10 12.11
CA CYS A 28 -0.52 -12.02 11.23
C CYS A 28 -1.30 -10.70 11.35
N LEU A 29 -2.43 -10.68 12.08
CA LEU A 29 -3.26 -9.50 12.34
C LEU A 29 -3.19 -9.01 13.80
N GLN A 30 -2.33 -9.61 14.63
CA GLN A 30 -2.15 -9.19 16.03
C GLN A 30 -1.10 -8.08 16.13
N PHE A 31 -1.49 -6.85 15.82
CA PHE A 31 -0.54 -5.74 15.67
C PHE A 31 0.03 -5.21 17.00
N ASN A 32 1.32 -4.89 17.01
CA ASN A 32 1.97 -4.18 18.12
C ASN A 32 2.29 -2.71 17.78
N ARG A 33 2.29 -2.36 16.49
CA ARG A 33 2.53 -0.99 16.02
C ARG A 33 1.77 -0.66 14.74
N GLU A 34 1.85 0.62 14.38
CA GLU A 34 1.37 1.17 13.12
C GLU A 34 2.56 1.70 12.33
N ARG A 35 2.62 1.39 11.03
CA ARG A 35 3.60 1.96 10.11
C ARG A 35 2.91 2.94 9.18
N SER A 36 3.32 4.21 9.20
CA SER A 36 2.92 5.21 8.20
C SER A 36 3.88 5.15 7.01
N MET A 37 3.33 4.93 5.82
CA MET A 37 4.05 4.74 4.57
C MET A 37 3.66 5.85 3.58
N PRO A 38 4.43 6.94 3.49
CA PRO A 38 4.17 8.03 2.56
C PRO A 38 4.17 7.56 1.11
N ILE A 39 3.22 8.07 0.33
CA ILE A 39 3.24 8.00 -1.13
C ILE A 39 3.59 9.38 -1.66
N ALA A 40 4.58 9.46 -2.53
CA ALA A 40 5.04 10.72 -3.09
C ALA A 40 5.18 10.67 -4.62
N SER A 41 5.01 11.84 -5.23
CA SER A 41 5.41 12.12 -6.61
C SER A 41 6.76 12.82 -6.63
N ILE A 42 7.63 12.44 -7.57
CA ILE A 42 8.93 13.07 -7.79
C ILE A 42 8.92 13.74 -9.16
N PHE A 43 9.25 15.03 -9.20
CA PHE A 43 9.29 15.82 -10.43
C PHE A 43 10.19 15.18 -11.49
N GLY A 44 9.73 15.15 -12.74
CA GLY A 44 10.45 14.54 -13.86
C GLY A 44 10.39 13.01 -13.92
N THR A 45 9.75 12.34 -12.97
CA THR A 45 9.56 10.89 -12.99
C THR A 45 8.10 10.51 -13.23
N ARG A 46 7.87 9.31 -13.78
CA ARG A 46 6.53 8.77 -14.00
C ARG A 46 6.14 7.90 -12.82
N GLY A 47 4.90 8.00 -12.37
CA GLY A 47 4.36 7.13 -11.32
C GLY A 47 4.54 7.72 -9.92
N PHE A 48 4.45 6.85 -8.92
CA PHE A 48 4.48 7.22 -7.51
C PHE A 48 5.41 6.30 -6.72
N PHE A 49 5.98 6.84 -5.65
CA PHE A 49 6.94 6.16 -4.80
C PHE A 49 6.31 5.96 -3.43
N VAL A 50 6.40 4.73 -2.90
CA VAL A 50 5.96 4.40 -1.54
C VAL A 50 7.19 4.30 -0.66
N PHE A 51 7.20 4.99 0.47
CA PHE A 51 8.30 4.95 1.45
C PHE A 51 7.93 4.04 2.63
N SER A 52 8.93 3.39 3.23
CA SER A 52 8.75 2.49 4.38
C SER A 52 8.35 3.21 5.67
N SER A 53 8.62 4.51 5.76
CA SER A 53 8.34 5.35 6.93
C SER A 53 8.36 6.84 6.57
N GLU A 54 7.82 7.70 7.44
CA GLU A 54 7.99 9.17 7.33
C GLU A 54 9.48 9.55 7.37
N GLN A 55 10.27 8.90 8.22
CA GLN A 55 11.71 9.14 8.36
C GLN A 55 12.46 8.79 7.06
N SER A 56 12.07 7.69 6.40
CA SER A 56 12.63 7.33 5.09
C SER A 56 12.27 8.38 4.03
N TYR A 57 11.03 8.87 4.02
CA TYR A 57 10.63 9.96 3.13
C TYR A 57 11.37 11.28 3.41
N ASP A 58 11.54 11.65 4.67
CA ASP A 58 12.25 12.86 5.07
C ASP A 58 13.71 12.82 4.67
N LYS A 59 14.41 11.72 4.98
CA LYS A 59 15.79 11.50 4.56
C LYS A 59 15.94 11.50 3.04
N PHE A 60 14.96 10.96 2.31
CA PHE A 60 14.96 11.00 0.85
C PHE A 60 14.86 12.42 0.28
N LYS A 61 14.06 13.31 0.88
CA LYS A 61 13.95 14.71 0.42
C LYS A 61 15.28 15.45 0.52
N GLU A 62 16.09 15.11 1.50
CA GLU A 62 17.40 15.73 1.74
C GLU A 62 18.46 15.21 0.77
N THR A 63 18.43 13.91 0.46
CA THR A 63 19.49 13.27 -0.33
C THR A 63 19.15 13.14 -1.82
N ASN A 64 17.88 12.97 -2.18
CA ASN A 64 17.39 12.71 -3.55
C ASN A 64 18.21 11.61 -4.27
N PHE A 65 18.36 10.44 -3.64
CA PHE A 65 19.23 9.32 -4.06
C PHE A 65 20.74 9.58 -4.07
N LYS A 66 21.21 10.80 -3.76
CA LYS A 66 22.64 11.12 -3.63
C LYS A 66 23.17 10.65 -2.27
N PHE A 67 23.15 9.34 -2.07
CA PHE A 67 23.73 8.72 -0.89
C PHE A 67 25.23 8.59 -1.08
N ASN A 68 26.01 9.26 -0.22
CA ASN A 68 27.44 8.98 -0.11
C ASN A 68 27.68 7.64 0.63
N VAL A 69 26.75 7.26 1.51
CA VAL A 69 26.75 6.03 2.29
C VAL A 69 25.31 5.51 2.36
N LEU A 70 25.13 4.23 2.04
CA LEU A 70 23.84 3.56 2.16
C LEU A 70 23.60 3.15 3.61
N ASP A 71 22.40 3.45 4.09
CA ASP A 71 21.94 3.06 5.41
C ASP A 71 21.69 1.55 5.47
N ALA A 72 22.14 0.87 6.54
CA ALA A 72 22.05 -0.59 6.65
C ALA A 72 20.60 -1.12 6.75
N ASP A 73 19.66 -0.33 7.29
CA ASP A 73 18.23 -0.65 7.26
C ASP A 73 17.56 -0.11 5.97
N GLY A 74 18.29 0.71 5.20
CA GLY A 74 17.82 1.32 3.96
C GLY A 74 16.90 2.52 4.19
N VAL A 75 17.05 3.22 5.31
CA VAL A 75 16.33 4.48 5.56
C VAL A 75 16.75 5.53 4.53
N GLY A 76 15.78 6.21 3.94
CA GLY A 76 15.97 7.17 2.85
C GLY A 76 15.65 6.58 1.49
N VAL A 77 15.49 5.25 1.38
CA VAL A 77 15.19 4.59 0.11
C VAL A 77 13.67 4.36 0.01
N PRO A 78 13.03 4.62 -1.15
CA PRO A 78 11.64 4.21 -1.36
C PRO A 78 11.52 2.69 -1.26
N LEU A 79 10.45 2.18 -0.67
CA LEU A 79 10.13 0.75 -0.70
C LEU A 79 9.69 0.32 -2.10
N PHE A 80 8.73 1.06 -2.67
CA PHE A 80 8.14 0.74 -3.97
C PHE A 80 8.11 1.92 -4.92
N HIS A 81 8.06 1.61 -6.21
CA HIS A 81 7.76 2.54 -7.28
C HIS A 81 6.70 1.94 -8.20
N ILE A 82 5.48 2.49 -8.15
CA ILE A 82 4.36 2.07 -8.99
C ILE A 82 4.28 2.94 -10.25
N VAL A 83 4.21 2.29 -11.41
CA VAL A 83 4.00 2.94 -12.71
C VAL A 83 2.81 2.31 -13.42
N ARG A 84 2.09 3.14 -14.19
CA ARG A 84 1.10 2.65 -15.14
C ARG A 84 1.77 2.35 -16.46
N ASN A 85 1.46 1.19 -17.02
CA ASN A 85 1.89 0.84 -18.36
C ASN A 85 0.90 1.40 -19.39
N TYR A 86 1.42 2.11 -20.37
CA TYR A 86 0.63 2.68 -21.46
C TYR A 86 0.79 1.88 -22.76
N ASN A 87 1.33 0.66 -22.70
CA ASN A 87 1.51 -0.18 -23.88
C ASN A 87 0.15 -0.62 -24.45
N VAL A 88 -0.41 0.24 -25.30
CA VAL A 88 -1.71 0.05 -25.96
C VAL A 88 -1.76 -1.27 -26.73
N LEU A 89 -0.65 -1.69 -27.36
CA LEU A 89 -0.61 -2.92 -28.14
C LEU A 89 -0.69 -4.18 -27.27
N GLY A 90 0.00 -4.17 -26.12
CA GLY A 90 -0.04 -5.26 -25.13
C GLY A 90 -1.39 -5.39 -24.41
N HIS A 91 -2.15 -4.29 -24.30
CA HIS A 91 -3.51 -4.29 -23.79
C HIS A 91 -4.50 -5.00 -24.72
N PHE A 92 -4.31 -4.89 -26.04
CA PHE A 92 -5.15 -5.61 -27.02
C PHE A 92 -4.86 -7.12 -27.05
N THR A 93 -3.62 -7.53 -26.75
CA THR A 93 -3.22 -8.94 -26.70
C THR A 93 -3.36 -9.58 -25.32
N GLY A 94 -3.75 -8.81 -24.30
CA GLY A 94 -3.85 -9.26 -22.91
C GLY A 94 -2.51 -9.67 -22.27
N SER A 95 -1.39 -9.27 -22.87
CA SER A 95 -0.05 -9.77 -22.53
C SER A 95 0.81 -8.77 -21.79
N SER A 96 0.26 -7.63 -21.35
CA SER A 96 1.00 -6.62 -20.60
C SER A 96 0.24 -6.16 -19.35
N PRO A 97 0.91 -6.00 -18.21
CA PRO A 97 0.27 -5.52 -16.99
C PRO A 97 -0.14 -4.05 -17.12
N ASP A 98 -1.28 -3.68 -16.53
CA ASP A 98 -1.75 -2.29 -16.43
C ASP A 98 -0.88 -1.45 -15.51
N PHE A 99 -0.39 -2.07 -14.43
CA PHE A 99 0.54 -1.44 -13.50
C PHE A 99 1.71 -2.36 -13.19
N GLN A 100 2.89 -1.75 -13.06
CA GLN A 100 4.09 -2.41 -12.56
C GLN A 100 4.52 -1.74 -11.26
N ILE A 101 4.72 -2.55 -10.23
CA ILE A 101 5.37 -2.15 -8.99
C ILE A 101 6.80 -2.70 -9.02
N TYR A 102 7.75 -1.78 -8.91
CA TYR A 102 9.15 -2.11 -8.66
C TYR A 102 9.44 -2.03 -7.17
N LYS A 103 10.30 -2.92 -6.66
CA LYS A 103 10.81 -2.90 -5.29
C LYS A 103 12.26 -2.48 -5.28
N TYR A 104 12.63 -1.67 -4.29
CA TYR A 104 14.04 -1.41 -4.00
C TYR A 104 14.53 -2.43 -2.98
N VAL A 105 15.70 -3.02 -3.26
CA VAL A 105 16.32 -4.04 -2.42
C VAL A 105 17.74 -3.62 -2.10
N LEU A 106 18.05 -3.56 -0.82
CA LEU A 106 19.41 -3.36 -0.33
C LEU A 106 20.08 -4.72 -0.14
N GLN A 107 21.28 -4.88 -0.68
CA GLN A 107 22.02 -6.12 -0.56
C GLN A 107 23.49 -5.85 -0.24
N LYS A 108 24.10 -6.67 0.62
CA LYS A 108 25.55 -6.61 0.84
C LYS A 108 26.28 -6.99 -0.45
N LEU A 109 27.39 -6.33 -0.72
CA LEU A 109 28.17 -6.55 -1.95
C LEU A 109 28.81 -7.92 -2.04
N GLN A 110 29.15 -8.50 -0.89
CA GLN A 110 29.72 -9.85 -0.79
C GLN A 110 28.70 -10.96 -1.09
N ASP A 111 27.40 -10.66 -1.01
CA ASP A 111 26.36 -11.66 -1.20
C ASP A 111 26.08 -11.85 -2.72
N PRO A 112 25.78 -13.08 -3.17
CA PRO A 112 25.44 -13.34 -4.57
C PRO A 112 24.13 -12.62 -4.96
N PRO A 113 24.00 -12.05 -6.17
CA PRO A 113 22.77 -11.35 -6.60
C PRO A 113 21.50 -12.13 -6.30
N LEU A 114 20.57 -11.52 -5.56
CA LEU A 114 19.29 -12.15 -5.20
C LEU A 114 18.35 -12.30 -6.40
N TYR A 115 18.52 -11.46 -7.42
CA TYR A 115 17.64 -11.38 -8.58
C TYR A 115 18.47 -11.33 -9.86
N SER A 116 18.08 -12.12 -10.85
CA SER A 116 18.68 -12.10 -12.20
C SER A 116 18.43 -10.78 -12.91
N GLU A 117 17.23 -10.21 -12.74
CA GLU A 117 16.83 -8.91 -13.29
C GLU A 117 16.87 -7.83 -12.19
N CYS A 118 18.01 -7.14 -12.06
CA CYS A 118 18.14 -5.96 -11.21
C CYS A 118 18.74 -4.77 -11.98
N GLN A 119 18.12 -3.60 -11.83
CA GLN A 119 18.76 -2.32 -12.15
C GLN A 119 19.52 -1.82 -10.92
N VAL A 120 20.85 -1.68 -11.00
CA VAL A 120 21.65 -1.07 -9.93
C VAL A 120 21.42 0.44 -9.93
N ILE A 121 20.90 0.96 -8.82
CA ILE A 121 20.60 2.39 -8.64
C ILE A 121 21.77 3.11 -7.99
N SER A 122 22.40 2.48 -6.99
CA SER A 122 23.56 3.01 -6.29
C SER A 122 24.37 1.87 -5.67
N LYS A 123 25.62 2.15 -5.33
CA LYS A 123 26.56 1.22 -4.69
C LYS A 123 27.54 2.01 -3.82
N ASP A 124 27.81 1.52 -2.61
CA ASP A 124 28.89 2.02 -1.77
C ASP A 124 29.95 0.92 -1.52
N LYS A 125 30.68 0.99 -0.40
CA LYS A 125 31.69 -0.02 -0.04
C LYS A 125 31.10 -1.32 0.51
N LEU A 126 29.89 -1.29 1.06
CA LEU A 126 29.27 -2.40 1.79
C LEU A 126 28.02 -2.93 1.09
N PHE A 127 27.25 -2.06 0.46
CA PHE A 127 25.93 -2.35 -0.07
C PHE A 127 25.80 -1.96 -1.54
N ARG A 128 24.91 -2.67 -2.23
CA ARG A 128 24.30 -2.27 -3.50
C ARG A 128 22.82 -2.05 -3.31
N LEU A 129 22.31 -0.98 -3.91
CA LEU A 129 20.89 -0.70 -4.00
C LEU A 129 20.39 -1.11 -5.38
N CYS A 130 19.52 -2.11 -5.41
CA CYS A 130 18.89 -2.66 -6.59
C CYS A 130 17.44 -2.16 -6.71
N LYS A 131 16.96 -1.98 -7.94
CA LYS A 131 15.55 -1.87 -8.27
C LYS A 131 15.15 -3.06 -9.13
N ILE A 132 14.13 -3.78 -8.68
CA ILE A 132 13.68 -5.04 -9.30
C ILE A 132 12.20 -4.96 -9.68
N PRO A 133 11.75 -5.66 -10.73
CA PRO A 133 10.33 -5.98 -10.90
C PRO A 133 9.85 -6.73 -9.65
N TYR A 134 8.71 -6.35 -9.08
CA TYR A 134 8.20 -6.98 -7.85
C TYR A 134 6.78 -7.46 -7.97
N CYS A 135 5.88 -6.63 -8.48
CA CYS A 135 4.49 -6.98 -8.70
C CYS A 135 3.97 -6.41 -10.02
N GLU A 136 3.23 -7.23 -10.73
CA GLU A 136 2.47 -6.91 -11.93
C GLU A 136 0.99 -6.92 -11.58
N ILE A 137 0.24 -5.90 -12.04
CA ILE A 137 -1.19 -5.80 -11.80
C ILE A 137 -1.91 -5.79 -13.15
N TYR A 138 -2.76 -6.78 -13.36
CA TYR A 138 -3.59 -6.93 -14.55
C TYR A 138 -5.03 -6.55 -14.22
N SER A 139 -5.65 -5.69 -15.03
CA SER A 139 -7.03 -5.27 -14.86
C SER A 139 -7.96 -6.02 -15.81
N HIS A 140 -9.07 -6.53 -15.26
CA HIS A 140 -10.11 -7.22 -16.01
C HIS A 140 -11.42 -6.46 -15.80
N LEU A 141 -11.79 -5.67 -16.80
CA LEU A 141 -13.03 -4.91 -16.79
C LEU A 141 -14.21 -5.85 -17.11
N SER A 142 -15.23 -5.81 -16.26
CA SER A 142 -16.55 -6.38 -16.52
C SER A 142 -17.61 -5.28 -16.45
N PHE A 143 -18.86 -5.66 -16.75
CA PHE A 143 -19.97 -4.70 -16.76
C PHE A 143 -20.20 -4.04 -15.39
N PHE A 144 -20.10 -4.80 -14.30
CA PHE A 144 -20.42 -4.32 -12.94
C PHE A 144 -19.17 -3.98 -12.11
N GLU A 145 -18.04 -4.63 -12.40
CA GLU A 145 -16.83 -4.53 -11.58
C GLU A 145 -15.56 -4.55 -12.43
N THR A 146 -14.49 -4.01 -11.88
CA THR A 146 -13.13 -4.15 -12.39
C THR A 146 -12.31 -4.97 -11.40
N LYS A 147 -11.73 -6.08 -11.87
CA LYS A 147 -10.83 -6.92 -11.07
C LYS A 147 -9.38 -6.53 -11.35
N TYR A 148 -8.55 -6.54 -10.32
CA TYR A 148 -7.12 -6.28 -10.37
C TYR A 148 -6.39 -7.48 -9.78
N ASP A 149 -5.73 -8.27 -10.63
CA ASP A 149 -4.98 -9.46 -10.23
C ASP A 149 -3.50 -9.12 -10.02
N PHE A 150 -2.96 -9.49 -8.86
CA PHE A 150 -1.59 -9.18 -8.46
C PHE A 150 -0.70 -10.41 -8.67
N PHE A 151 0.27 -10.29 -9.57
CA PHE A 151 1.26 -11.32 -9.87
C PHE A 151 2.65 -10.89 -9.36
N TYR A 152 3.40 -11.80 -8.74
CA TYR A 152 4.69 -11.50 -8.10
C TYR A 152 5.81 -12.35 -8.72
N PRO A 153 6.39 -11.92 -9.86
CA PRO A 153 7.38 -12.73 -10.59
C PRO A 153 8.64 -13.04 -9.77
N SER A 154 9.01 -12.14 -8.86
CA SER A 154 10.26 -12.22 -8.09
C SER A 154 10.13 -13.02 -6.79
N ARG A 155 9.00 -13.69 -6.53
CA ARG A 155 8.79 -14.51 -5.33
C ARG A 155 8.99 -15.99 -5.64
N THR A 156 9.70 -16.69 -4.76
CA THR A 156 9.91 -18.15 -4.83
C THR A 156 8.65 -18.95 -4.52
N GLN A 157 7.72 -18.40 -3.73
CA GLN A 157 6.39 -18.95 -3.51
C GLN A 157 5.32 -17.95 -3.94
N PRO A 158 4.47 -18.28 -4.93
CA PRO A 158 3.40 -17.39 -5.35
C PRO A 158 2.32 -17.29 -4.25
N PHE A 159 1.71 -16.13 -4.10
CA PHE A 159 0.44 -16.05 -3.37
C PHE A 159 -0.59 -16.91 -4.11
N LYS A 160 -1.32 -17.79 -3.40
CA LYS A 160 -2.31 -18.68 -4.03
C LYS A 160 -3.39 -17.91 -4.80
N ARG A 161 -3.78 -16.74 -4.29
CA ARG A 161 -4.69 -15.79 -4.94
C ARG A 161 -4.51 -14.41 -4.28
N TYR A 162 -4.18 -13.40 -5.07
CA TYR A 162 -4.21 -12.01 -4.64
C TYR A 162 -4.94 -11.16 -5.68
N GLN A 163 -6.15 -10.72 -5.32
CA GLN A 163 -7.05 -9.95 -6.17
C GLN A 163 -7.66 -8.78 -5.39
N VAL A 164 -7.85 -7.65 -6.06
CA VAL A 164 -8.66 -6.53 -5.59
C VAL A 164 -9.80 -6.30 -6.59
N VAL A 165 -11.02 -6.13 -6.11
CA VAL A 165 -12.22 -5.93 -6.92
C VAL A 165 -12.80 -4.55 -6.61
N LYS A 166 -13.00 -3.72 -7.64
CA LYS A 166 -13.66 -2.41 -7.54
C LYS A 166 -14.99 -2.46 -8.27
N GLN A 167 -16.08 -2.16 -7.59
CA GLN A 167 -17.36 -1.99 -8.26
C GLN A 167 -17.38 -0.68 -9.06
N ASN A 168 -17.87 -0.69 -10.30
CA ASN A 168 -17.66 0.43 -11.23
C ASN A 168 -18.29 1.77 -10.75
N ASN A 169 -19.38 1.70 -9.98
CA ASN A 169 -20.11 2.86 -9.46
C ASN A 169 -19.75 3.23 -8.02
N PHE A 170 -18.93 2.41 -7.36
CA PHE A 170 -18.51 2.65 -5.99
C PHE A 170 -17.00 2.88 -5.94
N ARG A 171 -16.58 3.57 -4.88
CA ARG A 171 -15.17 3.79 -4.61
C ARG A 171 -14.58 2.69 -3.75
N ASP A 172 -15.41 1.92 -3.07
CA ASP A 172 -15.03 0.80 -2.22
C ASP A 172 -14.36 -0.32 -3.03
N LEU A 173 -13.46 -1.06 -2.37
CA LEU A 173 -12.75 -2.18 -2.99
C LEU A 173 -12.73 -3.40 -2.06
N ASP A 174 -12.97 -4.58 -2.60
CA ASP A 174 -12.82 -5.84 -1.89
C ASP A 174 -11.47 -6.47 -2.22
N ALA A 175 -10.72 -6.90 -1.22
CA ALA A 175 -9.39 -7.48 -1.37
C ALA A 175 -9.33 -8.90 -0.82
N TYR A 176 -8.84 -9.83 -1.64
CA TYR A 176 -8.61 -11.22 -1.27
C TYR A 176 -7.11 -11.50 -1.30
N LEU A 177 -6.57 -11.93 -0.16
CA LEU A 177 -5.15 -12.30 -0.04
C LEU A 177 -5.03 -13.49 0.89
N ASN A 178 -4.52 -14.61 0.37
CA ASN A 178 -4.32 -15.87 1.10
C ASN A 178 -5.56 -16.37 1.83
N GLY A 179 -6.73 -16.30 1.18
CA GLY A 179 -8.01 -16.73 1.76
C GLY A 179 -8.60 -15.76 2.80
N MET A 180 -7.89 -14.70 3.16
CA MET A 180 -8.44 -13.65 4.02
C MET A 180 -9.09 -12.56 3.15
N GLN A 181 -10.38 -12.34 3.34
CA GLN A 181 -11.13 -11.24 2.73
C GLN A 181 -11.00 -9.96 3.56
N LYS A 182 -10.84 -8.84 2.86
CA LYS A 182 -10.80 -7.49 3.44
C LYS A 182 -11.58 -6.53 2.59
N HIS A 183 -11.95 -5.40 3.17
CA HIS A 183 -12.72 -4.37 2.50
C HIS A 183 -12.08 -3.00 2.72
N TRP A 184 -11.81 -2.29 1.62
CA TRP A 184 -11.41 -0.89 1.60
C TRP A 184 -12.64 -0.02 1.44
N HIS A 185 -13.12 0.54 2.54
CA HIS A 185 -14.30 1.41 2.56
C HIS A 185 -13.94 2.89 2.55
N VAL A 186 -14.65 3.70 1.78
CA VAL A 186 -14.53 5.17 1.79
C VAL A 186 -15.89 5.86 1.85
N LYS A 187 -15.99 6.91 2.67
CA LYS A 187 -17.18 7.76 2.70
C LYS A 187 -17.22 8.66 1.47
N PHE A 188 -18.42 8.94 0.97
CA PHE A 188 -18.66 9.67 -0.28
C PHE A 188 -17.85 10.98 -0.44
N TYR A 189 -17.78 11.82 0.60
CA TYR A 189 -17.05 13.10 0.60
C TYR A 189 -15.63 13.03 1.19
N SER A 190 -15.06 11.83 1.29
CA SER A 190 -13.77 11.59 1.94
C SER A 190 -12.77 10.99 0.96
N ASP A 191 -11.49 11.27 1.16
CA ASP A 191 -10.38 10.56 0.51
C ASP A 191 -9.64 9.63 1.48
N HIS A 192 -10.31 9.32 2.60
CA HIS A 192 -9.83 8.42 3.64
C HIS A 192 -10.53 7.06 3.50
N TYR A 193 -9.74 6.08 3.09
CA TYR A 193 -10.13 4.69 3.02
C TYR A 193 -9.74 3.97 4.31
N ARG A 194 -10.63 3.09 4.79
CA ARG A 194 -10.39 2.18 5.91
C ARG A 194 -10.30 0.77 5.37
N LEU A 195 -9.22 0.07 5.72
CA LEU A 195 -9.07 -1.36 5.43
C LEU A 195 -9.57 -2.15 6.63
N THR A 196 -10.62 -2.93 6.43
CA THR A 196 -11.23 -3.77 7.46
C THR A 196 -11.07 -5.24 7.11
N TYR A 197 -10.73 -6.06 8.10
CA TYR A 197 -10.71 -7.51 7.95
C TYR A 197 -12.13 -8.06 8.12
N LEU A 198 -12.60 -8.85 7.14
CA LEU A 198 -13.88 -9.52 7.20
C LEU A 198 -13.66 -10.95 7.73
N HIS A 199 -14.17 -11.24 8.91
CA HIS A 199 -14.12 -12.59 9.47
C HIS A 199 -15.21 -13.45 8.82
N GLU A 200 -14.82 -14.54 8.17
CA GLU A 200 -15.79 -15.55 7.72
C GLU A 200 -16.25 -16.36 8.93
N GLU A 201 -17.49 -16.16 9.39
CA GLU A 201 -18.11 -17.11 10.29
C GLU A 201 -18.45 -18.39 9.51
N GLY A 202 -18.02 -19.54 10.03
CA GLY A 202 -18.37 -20.84 9.48
C GLY A 202 -19.89 -20.99 9.36
N HIS A 203 -20.33 -21.66 8.29
CA HIS A 203 -21.72 -21.99 7.96
C HIS A 203 -22.63 -22.20 9.19
N GLY A 204 -23.30 -21.13 9.60
CA GLY A 204 -24.39 -21.14 10.56
C GLY A 204 -25.62 -20.53 9.89
N SER A 205 -26.51 -21.37 9.40
CA SER A 205 -27.83 -20.95 8.94
C SER A 205 -28.61 -20.35 10.09
N SER A 206 -28.82 -19.03 10.11
CA SER A 206 -30.05 -18.42 10.60
C SER A 206 -30.02 -16.92 10.40
N SER A 207 -31.12 -16.43 9.87
CA SER A 207 -31.54 -15.04 9.85
C SER A 207 -31.61 -14.48 11.27
N GLU A 208 -30.50 -13.99 11.80
CA GLU A 208 -30.45 -13.11 12.96
C GLU A 208 -29.55 -11.92 12.66
N LYS A 209 -30.16 -10.75 12.82
CA LYS A 209 -29.65 -9.38 12.75
C LYS A 209 -28.11 -9.27 12.73
N GLN A 210 -27.59 -8.63 11.68
CA GLN A 210 -26.30 -7.94 11.65
C GLN A 210 -26.14 -7.13 12.95
N ILE A 211 -25.59 -7.76 13.98
CA ILE A 211 -25.12 -7.08 15.17
C ILE A 211 -23.80 -6.44 14.74
N ASP A 212 -23.83 -5.11 14.74
CA ASP A 212 -22.75 -4.13 14.65
C ASP A 212 -21.49 -4.60 15.39
N ARG A 213 -20.73 -5.52 14.78
CA ARG A 213 -19.39 -5.85 15.26
C ARG A 213 -18.48 -4.76 14.71
N PRO A 214 -17.68 -4.08 15.56
CA PRO A 214 -16.75 -3.09 15.05
C PRO A 214 -15.83 -3.76 14.05
N ASP A 215 -15.88 -3.31 12.80
CA ASP A 215 -15.01 -3.79 11.74
C ASP A 215 -13.56 -3.69 12.23
N PHE A 216 -12.83 -4.81 12.29
CA PHE A 216 -11.44 -4.80 12.74
C PHE A 216 -10.59 -4.05 11.70
N VAL A 217 -10.30 -2.77 11.99
CA VAL A 217 -9.55 -1.91 11.09
C VAL A 217 -8.07 -2.26 11.19
N ILE A 218 -7.51 -2.68 10.06
CA ILE A 218 -6.10 -3.12 9.94
C ILE A 218 -5.23 -2.12 9.18
N GLY A 219 -5.84 -1.11 8.59
CA GLY A 219 -5.11 -0.09 7.87
C GLY A 219 -5.95 1.06 7.34
N HIS A 220 -5.26 2.03 6.79
CA HIS A 220 -5.83 3.24 6.23
C HIS A 220 -5.07 3.67 4.98
N TYR A 221 -5.76 4.33 4.06
CA TYR A 221 -5.15 5.16 3.04
C TYR A 221 -5.78 6.56 3.14
N THR A 222 -4.98 7.63 3.11
CA THR A 222 -5.49 8.99 3.28
C THR A 222 -4.65 10.03 2.55
N LYS A 223 -5.30 11.02 1.92
CA LYS A 223 -4.66 12.21 1.34
C LYS A 223 -4.50 13.37 2.36
N LYS A 224 -4.92 13.20 3.63
CA LYS A 224 -4.91 14.25 4.68
C LYS A 224 -3.54 14.87 4.90
N PHE A 225 -2.47 14.10 4.75
CA PHE A 225 -1.09 14.52 4.98
C PHE A 225 -0.36 14.92 3.68
N SER A 226 -1.09 15.30 2.64
CA SER A 226 -0.51 15.73 1.36
C SER A 226 0.12 17.11 1.47
N ASN A 227 1.22 17.33 0.73
CA ASN A 227 1.83 18.65 0.63
C ASN A 227 1.04 19.51 -0.35
N ILE A 228 0.66 20.71 0.08
CA ILE A 228 -0.16 21.65 -0.72
C ILE A 228 0.68 22.34 -1.81
N LEU A 229 1.98 22.53 -1.61
CA LEU A 229 2.85 23.29 -2.52
C LEU A 229 3.70 22.39 -3.43
N PRO A 230 3.88 22.77 -4.72
CA PRO A 230 4.72 22.03 -5.64
C PRO A 230 6.18 22.12 -5.18
N ARG A 231 6.75 20.96 -4.83
CA ARG A 231 8.17 20.76 -4.58
C ARG A 231 8.70 19.74 -5.59
N SER A 232 10.02 19.67 -5.74
CA SER A 232 10.68 18.60 -6.53
C SER A 232 10.26 17.21 -6.07
N ILE A 233 9.92 17.06 -4.79
CA ILE A 233 9.37 15.85 -4.16
C ILE A 233 8.14 16.26 -3.34
N SER A 234 6.97 15.75 -3.69
CA SER A 234 5.71 16.08 -3.02
C SER A 234 5.03 14.84 -2.46
N LYS A 235 4.68 14.85 -1.17
CA LYS A 235 3.88 13.82 -0.53
C LYS A 235 2.44 13.97 -0.99
N CYS A 236 1.87 12.91 -1.55
CA CYS A 236 0.53 12.90 -2.13
C CYS A 236 -0.49 12.25 -1.18
N SER A 237 -0.07 11.24 -0.42
CA SER A 237 -0.92 10.52 0.54
C SER A 237 -0.06 9.70 1.51
N SER A 238 -0.71 9.00 2.44
CA SER A 238 -0.10 7.98 3.29
C SER A 238 -0.94 6.72 3.30
N VAL A 239 -0.27 5.57 3.37
CA VAL A 239 -0.87 4.28 3.75
C VAL A 239 -0.42 3.99 5.18
N ILE A 240 -1.34 3.70 6.09
CA ILE A 240 -1.03 3.39 7.49
C ILE A 240 -1.46 1.95 7.74
N ILE A 241 -0.54 1.07 8.14
CA ILE A 241 -0.81 -0.36 8.27
C ILE A 241 -0.42 -0.85 9.67
N GLY A 242 -1.25 -1.71 10.25
CA GLY A 242 -0.94 -2.42 11.48
C GLY A 242 0.06 -3.51 11.19
N GLU A 243 1.11 -3.62 11.99
CA GLU A 243 2.11 -4.68 11.83
C GLU A 243 2.71 -5.15 13.15
N GLN A 244 3.41 -6.29 13.08
CA GLN A 244 4.26 -6.81 14.13
C GLN A 244 5.72 -6.56 13.77
N SER A 245 6.34 -5.56 14.39
CA SER A 245 7.77 -5.31 14.26
C SER A 245 8.30 -4.41 15.39
N PRO A 246 9.61 -4.40 15.67
CA PRO A 246 10.23 -3.46 16.61
C PRO A 246 10.06 -1.99 16.16
N PRO A 247 9.94 -1.00 17.04
CA PRO A 247 9.68 0.40 16.67
C PRO A 247 10.78 1.04 15.79
N ASP A 248 12.03 0.62 15.95
CA ASP A 248 13.18 1.22 15.24
C ASP A 248 13.32 0.75 13.79
N TYR A 249 12.43 -0.14 13.34
CA TYR A 249 12.46 -0.72 11.99
C TYR A 249 11.79 0.23 10.99
N LEU A 250 12.56 1.21 10.51
CA LEU A 250 12.07 2.34 9.72
C LEU A 250 12.41 2.22 8.23
N GLY A 251 13.42 1.44 7.88
CA GLY A 251 13.91 1.26 6.53
C GLY A 251 13.20 0.18 5.73
N ILE A 252 13.72 -0.09 4.53
CA ILE A 252 13.13 -1.02 3.55
C ILE A 252 13.45 -2.49 3.85
N THR A 253 14.47 -2.76 4.67
CA THR A 253 14.89 -4.15 4.97
C THR A 253 14.00 -4.83 6.01
N SER A 254 13.18 -4.04 6.71
CA SER A 254 12.46 -4.44 7.90
C SER A 254 10.93 -4.41 7.74
N VAL A 255 10.42 -4.25 6.52
CA VAL A 255 8.99 -4.23 6.23
C VAL A 255 8.45 -5.66 6.13
N PRO A 256 7.47 -6.08 6.96
CA PRO A 256 6.87 -7.40 6.87
C PRO A 256 6.15 -7.64 5.54
N GLU A 257 6.13 -8.88 5.08
CA GLU A 257 5.54 -9.24 3.78
C GLU A 257 4.05 -8.86 3.65
N LEU A 258 3.28 -9.01 4.74
CA LEU A 258 1.86 -8.63 4.74
C LEU A 258 1.71 -7.11 4.61
N THR A 259 2.58 -6.33 5.27
CA THR A 259 2.64 -4.87 5.11
C THR A 259 3.02 -4.50 3.68
N GLU A 260 3.96 -5.19 3.05
CA GLU A 260 4.32 -5.00 1.64
C GLU A 260 3.12 -5.23 0.72
N ALA A 261 2.35 -6.29 0.96
CA ALA A 261 1.13 -6.59 0.19
C ALA A 261 0.09 -5.48 0.35
N PHE A 262 -0.18 -5.01 1.57
CA PHE A 262 -1.11 -3.90 1.80
C PHE A 262 -0.62 -2.56 1.26
N ALA A 263 0.68 -2.33 1.26
CA ALA A 263 1.27 -1.16 0.60
C ALA A 263 1.11 -1.20 -0.92
N CYS A 264 1.18 -2.38 -1.56
CA CYS A 264 0.85 -2.54 -2.98
C CYS A 264 -0.62 -2.19 -3.26
N GLN A 265 -1.55 -2.62 -2.41
CA GLN A 265 -2.96 -2.22 -2.44
C GLN A 265 -3.11 -0.69 -2.35
N GLY A 266 -2.48 -0.07 -1.34
CA GLY A 266 -2.54 1.38 -1.15
C GLY A 266 -1.93 2.16 -2.32
N ALA A 267 -0.88 1.65 -2.95
CA ALA A 267 -0.29 2.23 -4.16
C ALA A 267 -1.26 2.16 -5.36
N LEU A 268 -1.95 1.04 -5.54
CA LEU A 268 -3.00 0.90 -6.56
C LEU A 268 -4.14 1.89 -6.31
N ILE A 269 -4.68 1.94 -5.08
CA ILE A 269 -5.76 2.87 -4.69
C ILE A 269 -5.37 4.31 -5.01
N HIS A 270 -4.15 4.73 -4.64
CA HIS A 270 -3.64 6.06 -4.96
C HIS A 270 -3.65 6.33 -6.46
N TYR A 271 -3.21 5.37 -7.26
CA TYR A 271 -3.17 5.51 -8.72
C TYR A 271 -4.57 5.61 -9.33
N LEU A 272 -5.52 4.81 -8.86
CA LEU A 272 -6.91 4.83 -9.32
C LEU A 272 -7.57 6.19 -9.02
N GLU A 273 -7.40 6.68 -7.79
CA GLU A 273 -7.85 8.00 -7.35
C GLU A 273 -7.27 9.12 -8.22
N HIS A 274 -5.97 9.08 -8.50
CA HIS A 274 -5.32 10.06 -9.38
C HIS A 274 -5.85 10.03 -10.81
N ILE A 275 -6.17 8.85 -11.34
CA ILE A 275 -6.78 8.70 -12.67
C ILE A 275 -8.19 9.30 -12.67
N GLU A 276 -9.00 9.02 -11.65
CA GLU A 276 -10.34 9.58 -11.50
C GLU A 276 -10.31 11.10 -11.36
N ASP A 277 -9.43 11.65 -10.52
CA ASP A 277 -9.24 13.09 -10.35
C ASP A 277 -8.84 13.78 -11.65
N LYS A 278 -7.93 13.18 -12.43
CA LYS A 278 -7.56 13.67 -13.76
C LYS A 278 -8.71 13.61 -14.76
N ARG A 279 -9.57 12.59 -14.71
CA ARG A 279 -10.76 12.47 -15.56
C ARG A 279 -11.78 13.54 -15.22
N LYS A 280 -12.02 13.81 -13.93
CA LYS A 280 -12.93 14.87 -13.45
C LYS A 280 -12.48 16.26 -13.88
N ARG A 281 -11.17 16.56 -13.80
CA ARG A 281 -10.60 17.87 -14.22
C ARG A 281 -10.63 18.12 -15.74
N ARG A 282 -10.83 17.09 -16.55
CA ARG A 282 -10.92 17.18 -18.01
C ARG A 282 -12.36 17.30 -18.52
N ARG A 283 -13.35 17.06 -17.65
CA ARG A 283 -14.77 17.28 -17.92
C ARG A 283 -15.13 18.69 -17.49
#